data_AF-A0A972B5Z0-F1
#
_entry.id   AF-A0A972B5Z0-F1
#
_cell.length_a   1.000
_cell.length_b   1.000
_cell.length_c   1.000
_cell.angle_alpha   90.00
_cell.angle_beta   90.00
_cell.angle_gamma   90.00
#
_symmetry.space_group_name_H-M   'P 1'
#
loop_
_entity.id
_entity.type
_entity.pdbx_description
1 polymer ?
#
loop_
_entity_poly.entity_id
_entity_poly.type
_entity_poly.pdbx_seq_one_letter_code
_entity_poly.pdbx_strand_id
1 'polypeptide(L)'
;MDKSISKLYLLNLDSLLPVIKPLYPDFGRPAKNQQGIIRSLVLMLDQQEYSITKWALMAGADPLFFELCGFEGNAPGVASYYDLLVRLWKADHSLHLKEKRRIKGFSCKPRKKLKLNQKLPPKRSGTVAKLVDKALSGKLRNFCPEAILQKLLARCVVDTSYQMGILGNPNELSMAHKCSDNPLR
;
A
#
# COMPACT_ATOMS: atom_id res chain seq x y z
N MET A 1 25.70 -4.05 -7.32
CA MET A 1 25.35 -2.64 -7.08
C MET A 1 24.83 -1.93 -8.32
N ASP A 2 25.47 -2.08 -9.49
CA ASP A 2 25.07 -1.37 -10.72
C ASP A 2 23.61 -1.58 -11.15
N LYS A 3 23.10 -2.80 -10.98
CA LYS A 3 21.69 -3.12 -11.23
C LYS A 3 20.75 -2.37 -10.28
N SER A 4 21.13 -2.24 -9.00
CA SER A 4 20.39 -1.51 -7.96
C SER A 4 20.32 -0.02 -8.29
N ILE A 5 21.46 0.54 -8.69
CA ILE A 5 21.61 1.94 -9.07
C ILE A 5 20.72 2.24 -10.28
N SER A 6 20.83 1.44 -11.34
CA SER A 6 20.01 1.59 -12.55
C SER A 6 18.51 1.53 -12.25
N LYS A 7 18.08 0.60 -11.38
CA LYS A 7 16.69 0.51 -10.93
C LYS A 7 16.22 1.78 -10.24
N LEU A 8 17.02 2.35 -9.33
CA LEU A 8 16.65 3.57 -8.61
C LEU A 8 16.61 4.80 -9.53
N TYR A 9 17.54 4.91 -10.47
CA TYR A 9 17.54 5.99 -11.47
C TYR A 9 16.31 5.93 -12.39
N LEU A 10 15.87 4.73 -12.77
CA LEU A 10 14.65 4.55 -13.57
C LEU A 10 13.36 4.74 -12.76
N LEU A 11 13.43 4.65 -11.42
CA LEU A 11 12.29 4.83 -10.53
C LEU A 11 11.98 6.31 -10.35
N ASN A 12 11.20 6.86 -11.28
CA ASN A 12 10.64 8.21 -11.15
C ASN A 12 9.49 8.21 -10.12
N LEU A 13 9.61 9.06 -9.09
CA LEU A 13 8.60 9.24 -8.03
C LEU A 13 8.08 10.67 -7.97
N ASP A 14 8.33 11.52 -8.97
CA ASP A 14 7.93 12.93 -8.93
C ASP A 14 6.40 13.09 -8.94
N SER A 15 5.69 12.16 -9.61
CA SER A 15 4.22 12.10 -9.63
C SER A 15 3.59 11.79 -8.27
N LEU A 16 4.41 11.49 -7.26
CA LEU A 16 3.96 11.07 -5.94
C LEU A 16 3.67 12.23 -4.99
N LEU A 17 4.27 13.40 -5.23
CA LEU A 17 4.11 14.59 -4.38
C LEU A 17 2.63 14.92 -4.07
N PRO A 18 1.70 14.91 -5.04
CA PRO A 18 0.29 15.20 -4.78
C PRO A 18 -0.40 14.18 -3.87
N VAL A 19 0.07 12.93 -3.82
CA VAL A 19 -0.52 11.87 -2.97
C VAL A 19 0.08 11.90 -1.56
N ILE A 20 1.37 12.20 -1.43
CA ILE A 20 2.07 12.21 -0.14
C ILE A 20 1.84 13.51 0.62
N LYS A 21 1.87 14.68 -0.04
CA LYS A 21 1.77 15.98 0.63
C LYS A 21 0.55 16.09 1.56
N PRO A 22 -0.67 15.65 1.17
CA PRO A 22 -1.85 15.71 2.04
C PRO A 22 -1.78 14.81 3.28
N LEU A 23 -0.81 13.89 3.38
CA LEU A 23 -0.66 12.99 4.52
C LEU A 23 0.06 13.64 5.70
N TYR A 24 0.63 14.83 5.50
CA TYR A 24 1.35 15.58 6.50
C TYR A 24 0.60 16.86 6.84
N PRO A 25 0.56 17.25 8.13
CA PRO A 25 0.00 18.53 8.51
C PRO A 25 0.90 19.68 8.01
N ASP A 26 0.29 20.83 7.73
CA ASP A 26 1.02 22.04 7.34
C ASP A 26 1.79 22.69 8.51
N PHE A 27 1.51 22.25 9.75
CA PHE A 27 2.11 22.80 10.97
C PHE A 27 3.16 21.85 11.56
N GLY A 28 4.14 22.43 12.24
CA GLY A 28 5.23 21.69 12.89
C GLY A 28 6.44 21.46 11.99
N ARG A 29 7.21 20.41 12.26
CA ARG A 29 8.41 20.10 11.47
C ARG A 29 7.98 19.55 10.10
N PRO A 30 8.41 20.16 8.98
CA PRO A 30 8.02 19.69 7.66
C PRO A 30 8.62 18.31 7.36
N ALA A 31 7.84 17.49 6.66
CA ALA A 31 8.31 16.22 6.12
C ALA A 31 9.29 16.47 4.97
N LYS A 32 10.57 16.13 5.18
CA LYS A 32 11.62 16.25 4.17
C LYS A 32 11.76 14.93 3.39
N ASN A 33 11.99 15.02 2.08
CA ASN A 33 12.45 13.91 1.23
C ASN A 33 11.67 12.59 1.33
N GLN A 34 10.34 12.65 1.38
CA GLN A 34 9.49 11.44 1.48
C GLN A 34 9.66 10.47 0.31
N GLN A 35 9.85 11.01 -0.89
CA GLN A 35 10.24 10.22 -2.08
C GLN A 35 11.56 9.48 -1.88
N GLY A 36 12.54 10.09 -1.21
CA GLY A 36 13.82 9.45 -0.90
C GLY A 36 13.67 8.32 0.10
N ILE A 37 12.75 8.42 1.06
CA ILE A 37 12.44 7.32 1.98
C ILE A 37 11.89 6.10 1.21
N ILE A 38 11.08 6.33 0.18
CA ILE A 38 10.57 5.25 -0.69
C ILE A 38 11.68 4.64 -1.53
N ARG A 39 12.55 5.46 -2.15
CA ARG A 39 13.74 4.97 -2.86
C ARG A 39 14.62 4.13 -1.94
N SER A 40 14.81 4.59 -0.72
CA SER A 40 15.57 3.87 0.33
C SER A 40 14.94 2.54 0.69
N LEU A 41 13.61 2.44 0.81
CA LEU A 41 12.94 1.16 1.04
C LEU A 41 13.06 0.19 -0.14
N VAL A 42 13.02 0.71 -1.38
CA VAL A 42 13.26 -0.12 -2.58
C VAL A 42 14.70 -0.64 -2.58
N LEU A 43 15.66 0.22 -2.25
CA LEU A 43 17.08 -0.14 -2.15
C LEU A 43 17.33 -1.17 -1.04
N MET A 44 16.69 -1.00 0.12
CA MET A 44 16.74 -1.94 1.24
C MET A 44 16.39 -3.36 0.79
N LEU A 45 15.27 -3.49 0.07
CA LEU A 45 14.80 -4.77 -0.45
C LEU A 45 15.74 -5.34 -1.53
N ASP A 46 16.32 -4.48 -2.37
CA ASP A 46 17.28 -4.90 -3.40
C ASP A 46 18.61 -5.39 -2.79
N GLN A 47 19.00 -4.85 -1.63
CA GLN A 47 20.13 -5.33 -0.82
C GLN A 47 19.78 -6.54 0.06
N GLN A 48 18.57 -7.10 -0.06
CA GLN A 48 18.08 -8.22 0.74
C GLN A 48 18.09 -7.96 2.25
N GLU A 49 17.98 -6.70 2.67
CA GLU A 49 17.77 -6.33 4.05
C GLU A 49 16.26 -6.19 4.31
N TYR A 50 15.79 -6.71 5.44
CA TYR A 50 14.35 -6.72 5.79
C TYR A 50 14.06 -6.05 7.13
N SER A 51 15.10 -5.67 7.88
CA SER A 51 14.98 -4.91 9.12
C SER A 51 15.15 -3.42 8.84
N ILE A 52 14.06 -2.66 8.96
CA ILE A 52 14.08 -1.18 8.82
C ILE A 52 15.07 -0.55 9.81
N THR A 53 15.15 -1.08 11.03
CA THR A 53 16.07 -0.57 12.06
C THR A 53 17.53 -0.73 11.64
N LYS A 54 17.89 -1.91 11.14
CA LYS A 54 19.25 -2.18 10.66
C LYS A 54 19.54 -1.36 9.40
N TRP A 55 18.59 -1.30 8.48
CA TRP A 55 18.70 -0.51 7.26
C TRP A 55 18.92 0.97 7.53
N ALA A 56 18.16 1.58 8.44
CA ALA A 56 18.32 3.00 8.76
C ALA A 56 19.72 3.34 9.28
N LEU A 57 20.33 2.43 10.06
CA LEU A 57 21.72 2.56 10.50
C LEU A 57 22.70 2.43 9.33
N MET A 58 22.50 1.45 8.44
CA MET A 58 23.34 1.26 7.25
C MET A 58 23.24 2.44 6.27
N ALA A 59 22.03 2.89 5.96
CA ALA A 59 21.76 4.03 5.08
C ALA A 59 22.28 5.35 5.65
N GLY A 60 22.35 5.47 6.99
CA GLY A 60 22.95 6.62 7.66
C GLY A 60 24.47 6.57 7.77
N ALA A 61 25.08 5.38 7.69
CA ALA A 61 26.52 5.20 7.76
C ALA A 61 27.22 5.37 6.41
N ASP A 62 26.53 5.08 5.31
CA ASP A 62 27.10 5.09 3.95
C ASP A 62 26.61 6.31 3.12
N PRO A 63 27.51 7.25 2.77
CA PRO A 63 27.18 8.38 1.90
C PRO A 63 26.70 7.97 0.50
N LEU A 64 27.05 6.78 0.01
CA LEU A 64 26.58 6.32 -1.30
C LEU A 64 25.07 6.06 -1.28
N PHE A 65 24.54 5.45 -0.22
CA PHE A 65 23.09 5.27 -0.07
C PHE A 65 22.36 6.59 0.10
N PHE A 66 23.02 7.56 0.74
CA PHE A 66 22.51 8.90 0.91
C PHE A 66 22.22 9.58 -0.44
N GLU A 67 23.20 9.57 -1.33
CA GLU A 67 23.12 10.15 -2.67
C GLU A 67 22.08 9.42 -3.54
N LEU A 68 22.12 8.08 -3.53
CA LEU A 68 21.20 7.26 -4.34
C LEU A 68 19.72 7.46 -3.96
N CYS A 69 19.44 7.75 -2.69
CA CYS A 69 18.09 8.02 -2.23
C CYS A 69 17.68 9.48 -2.41
N GLY A 70 18.61 10.39 -2.71
CA GLY A 70 18.37 11.83 -2.82
C GLY A 70 18.00 12.45 -1.48
N PHE A 71 18.70 12.07 -0.41
CA PHE A 71 18.56 12.74 0.87
C PHE A 71 19.32 14.07 0.88
N GLU A 72 18.81 15.08 1.59
CA GLU A 72 19.45 16.39 1.76
C GLU A 72 19.83 16.57 3.24
N GLY A 73 21.12 16.81 3.50
CA GLY A 73 21.66 16.95 4.86
C GLY A 73 21.83 15.64 5.64
N ASN A 74 20.73 15.03 6.10
CA ASN A 74 20.77 13.87 7.03
C ASN A 74 19.88 12.71 6.58
N ALA A 75 20.36 11.49 6.83
CA ALA A 75 19.61 10.28 6.55
C ALA A 75 18.38 10.19 7.47
N PRO A 76 17.25 9.66 6.98
CA PRO A 76 16.06 9.48 7.80
C PRO A 76 16.34 8.50 8.95
N GLY A 77 15.94 8.88 10.16
CA GLY A 77 15.98 7.97 11.30
C GLY A 77 14.92 6.87 11.19
N VAL A 78 15.07 5.81 11.99
CA VAL A 78 14.14 4.65 12.04
C VAL A 78 12.68 5.09 12.14
N ALA A 79 12.39 6.06 13.00
CA ALA A 79 11.04 6.58 13.20
C ALA A 79 10.43 7.21 11.93
N SER A 80 11.24 7.81 11.05
CA SER A 80 10.75 8.44 9.81
C SER A 80 10.24 7.40 8.81
N TYR A 81 10.89 6.24 8.72
CA TYR A 81 10.42 5.12 7.91
C TYR A 81 9.05 4.61 8.39
N TYR A 82 8.92 4.38 9.70
CA TYR A 82 7.66 3.91 10.26
C TYR A 82 6.56 4.97 10.18
N ASP A 83 6.87 6.25 10.37
CA ASP A 83 5.90 7.36 10.21
C ASP A 83 5.32 7.38 8.79
N LEU A 84 6.15 7.27 7.75
CA LEU A 84 5.69 7.17 6.37
C LEU A 84 4.81 5.93 6.16
N LEU A 85 5.27 4.74 6.59
CA LEU A 85 4.52 3.49 6.39
C LEU A 85 3.15 3.50 7.07
N VAL A 86 3.06 4.07 8.28
CA VAL A 86 1.80 4.23 8.99
C VAL A 86 0.88 5.20 8.25
N ARG A 87 1.40 6.32 7.74
CA ARG A 87 0.60 7.29 6.97
C ARG A 87 0.09 6.75 5.65
N LEU A 88 0.84 5.87 4.99
CA LEU A 88 0.41 5.18 3.77
C LEU A 88 -0.71 4.16 4.02
N TRP A 89 -0.96 3.79 5.28
CA TRP A 89 -1.94 2.77 5.65
C TRP A 89 -3.06 3.36 6.52
N LYS A 90 -4.22 3.65 5.92
CA LYS A 90 -5.38 4.29 6.60
C LYS A 90 -6.10 3.41 7.63
N ALA A 91 -5.49 2.34 8.12
CA ALA A 91 -6.10 1.57 9.20
C ALA A 91 -5.88 2.29 10.52
N ASP A 92 -6.94 2.40 11.32
CA ASP A 92 -6.79 2.74 12.73
C ASP A 92 -5.91 1.67 13.40
N HIS A 93 -4.77 2.11 13.93
CA HIS A 93 -3.80 1.25 14.58
C HIS A 93 -4.42 0.49 15.76
N SER A 94 -5.30 1.13 16.53
CA SER A 94 -5.96 0.53 17.68
C SER A 94 -6.91 -0.61 17.26
N LEU A 95 -7.70 -0.40 16.20
CA LEU A 95 -8.57 -1.43 15.63
C LEU A 95 -7.76 -2.58 15.03
N HIS A 96 -6.65 -2.28 14.35
CA HIS A 96 -5.78 -3.29 13.79
C HIS A 96 -5.17 -4.19 14.89
N LEU A 97 -4.67 -3.58 15.97
CA LEU A 97 -4.17 -4.31 17.14
C LEU A 97 -5.27 -5.14 17.80
N LYS A 98 -6.48 -4.60 17.94
CA LYS A 98 -7.63 -5.31 18.50
C LYS A 98 -8.00 -6.55 17.68
N GLU A 99 -8.02 -6.44 16.35
CA GLU A 99 -8.28 -7.58 15.47
C GLU A 99 -7.14 -8.62 15.52
N LYS A 100 -5.87 -8.19 15.58
CA LYS A 100 -4.72 -9.11 15.73
C LYS A 100 -4.75 -9.88 17.04
N ARG A 101 -5.15 -9.22 18.13
CA ARG A 101 -5.30 -9.85 19.46
C ARG A 101 -6.56 -10.71 19.57
N ARG A 102 -7.47 -10.65 18.60
CA ARG A 102 -8.70 -11.46 18.63
C ARG A 102 -8.36 -12.93 18.42
N ILE A 103 -8.54 -13.74 19.46
CA ILE A 103 -8.41 -15.20 19.40
C ILE A 103 -9.42 -15.71 18.37
N LYS A 104 -8.92 -16.32 17.29
CA LYS A 104 -9.78 -16.97 16.29
C LYS A 104 -10.16 -18.34 16.81
N GLY A 105 -11.46 -18.60 16.93
CA GLY A 105 -11.96 -19.94 17.26
C GLY A 105 -11.53 -20.94 16.18
N PHE A 106 -11.19 -22.15 16.62
CA PHE A 106 -10.87 -23.25 15.71
C PHE A 106 -12.10 -23.61 14.87
N SER A 107 -11.95 -23.63 13.54
CA SER A 107 -13.00 -24.12 12.64
C SER A 107 -12.72 -25.57 12.30
N CYS A 108 -13.56 -26.49 12.78
CA CYS A 108 -13.48 -27.90 12.41
C CYS A 108 -13.71 -28.10 10.91
N LYS A 109 -13.03 -29.10 10.33
CA LYS A 109 -13.27 -29.56 8.96
C LYS A 109 -14.75 -29.94 8.79
N PRO A 110 -15.40 -29.63 7.64
CA PRO A 110 -16.77 -30.03 7.40
C PRO A 110 -16.93 -31.55 7.52
N ARG A 111 -17.90 -32.01 8.31
CA ARG A 111 -18.14 -33.44 8.53
C ARG A 111 -18.88 -34.13 7.36
N LYS A 112 -19.58 -33.35 6.53
CA LYS A 112 -20.33 -33.89 5.38
C LYS A 112 -19.37 -34.36 4.29
N LYS A 113 -19.40 -35.66 3.99
CA LYS A 113 -18.74 -36.24 2.80
C LYS A 113 -19.64 -35.97 1.60
N LEU A 114 -19.14 -35.20 0.63
CA LEU A 114 -19.85 -34.88 -0.62
C LEU A 114 -19.51 -35.93 -1.68
N LYS A 115 -20.41 -36.14 -2.65
CA LYS A 115 -20.12 -36.98 -3.81
C LYS A 115 -19.10 -36.28 -4.72
N LEU A 116 -18.47 -37.05 -5.61
CA LEU A 116 -17.60 -36.50 -6.65
C LEU A 116 -18.35 -35.40 -7.44
N ASN A 117 -17.69 -34.28 -7.69
CA ASN A 117 -18.24 -33.09 -8.37
C ASN A 117 -19.36 -32.31 -7.66
N GLN A 118 -19.66 -32.60 -6.37
CA GLN A 118 -20.58 -31.77 -5.59
C GLN A 118 -19.86 -30.68 -4.80
N LYS A 119 -20.27 -29.42 -4.98
CA LYS A 119 -19.78 -28.28 -4.21
C LYS A 119 -20.32 -28.30 -2.78
N LEU A 120 -19.51 -27.85 -1.83
CA LEU A 120 -19.95 -27.67 -0.44
C LEU A 120 -21.03 -26.57 -0.40
N PRO A 121 -22.22 -26.84 0.16
CA PRO A 121 -23.22 -25.81 0.29
C PRO A 121 -22.71 -24.69 1.21
N PRO A 122 -23.09 -23.43 0.93
CA PRO A 122 -22.66 -22.31 1.75
C PRO A 122 -23.15 -22.47 3.19
N LYS A 123 -22.27 -22.19 4.16
CA LYS A 123 -22.58 -22.30 5.60
C LYS A 123 -23.75 -21.38 6.02
N ARG A 124 -23.96 -20.28 5.30
CA ARG A 124 -25.06 -19.33 5.50
C ARG A 124 -25.73 -19.04 4.15
N SER A 125 -27.01 -19.36 4.02
CA SER A 125 -27.81 -19.04 2.83
C SER A 125 -28.03 -17.52 2.72
N GLY A 126 -28.23 -17.03 1.49
CA GLY A 126 -28.53 -15.62 1.22
C GLY A 126 -27.39 -14.63 1.50
N THR A 127 -26.15 -15.10 1.68
CA THR A 127 -25.00 -14.20 1.92
C THR A 127 -24.79 -13.21 0.78
N VAL A 128 -24.98 -13.65 -0.47
CA VAL A 128 -24.87 -12.79 -1.66
C VAL A 128 -25.99 -11.75 -1.68
N ALA A 129 -27.25 -12.16 -1.49
CA ALA A 129 -28.38 -11.23 -1.41
C ALA A 129 -28.16 -10.15 -0.34
N LYS A 130 -27.75 -10.54 0.87
CA LYS A 130 -27.39 -9.59 1.94
C LYS A 130 -26.25 -8.64 1.57
N LEU A 131 -25.30 -9.09 0.77
CA LEU A 131 -24.20 -8.24 0.29
C LEU A 131 -24.72 -7.24 -0.74
N VAL A 132 -25.57 -7.69 -1.68
CA VAL A 132 -26.22 -6.87 -2.69
C VAL A 132 -27.12 -5.82 -2.03
N ASP A 133 -27.97 -6.21 -1.07
CA ASP A 133 -28.82 -5.28 -0.32
C ASP A 133 -27.98 -4.21 0.42
N LYS A 134 -26.84 -4.61 0.99
CA LYS A 134 -25.89 -3.68 1.60
C LYS A 134 -25.24 -2.75 0.58
N ALA A 135 -24.96 -3.24 -0.62
CA ALA A 135 -24.41 -2.44 -1.72
C ALA A 135 -25.42 -1.40 -2.17
N LEU A 136 -26.66 -1.84 -2.45
CA LEU A 136 -27.76 -0.98 -2.87
C LEU A 136 -28.14 0.05 -1.80
N SER A 137 -28.12 -0.34 -0.51
CA SER A 137 -28.37 0.59 0.60
C SER A 137 -27.18 1.47 0.98
N GLY A 138 -26.03 1.34 0.30
CA GLY A 138 -24.81 2.10 0.60
C GLY A 138 -24.16 1.75 1.95
N LYS A 139 -24.59 0.67 2.61
CA LYS A 139 -24.11 0.22 3.94
C LYS A 139 -22.95 -0.78 3.85
N LEU A 140 -22.32 -0.91 2.69
CA LEU A 140 -21.10 -1.71 2.58
C LEU A 140 -20.00 -1.09 3.44
N ARG A 141 -19.26 -1.95 4.16
CA ARG A 141 -18.07 -1.51 4.88
C ARG A 141 -17.03 -1.05 3.85
N ASN A 142 -16.72 0.24 3.87
CA ASN A 142 -15.61 0.81 3.10
C ASN A 142 -14.33 0.78 3.96
N PHE A 143 -13.86 -0.43 4.25
CA PHE A 143 -12.56 -0.62 4.88
C PHE A 143 -11.50 -0.83 3.79
N CYS A 144 -10.85 0.25 3.40
CA CYS A 144 -9.77 0.26 2.39
C CYS A 144 -8.55 0.97 2.98
N PRO A 145 -7.86 0.35 3.96
CA PRO A 145 -6.65 0.94 4.54
C PRO A 145 -5.55 1.17 3.51
N GLU A 146 -5.51 0.33 2.47
CA GLU A 146 -4.57 0.39 1.36
C GLU A 146 -4.90 1.48 0.32
N ALA A 147 -5.96 2.27 0.50
CA ALA A 147 -6.41 3.23 -0.51
C ALA A 147 -5.32 4.24 -0.92
N ILE A 148 -4.48 4.69 0.02
CA ILE A 148 -3.37 5.60 -0.29
C ILE A 148 -2.29 4.86 -1.09
N LEU A 149 -1.93 3.65 -0.67
CA LEU A 149 -0.97 2.82 -1.38
C LEU A 149 -1.44 2.50 -2.80
N GLN A 150 -2.74 2.23 -2.99
CA GLN A 150 -3.32 2.02 -4.32
C GLN A 150 -3.26 3.29 -5.18
N LYS A 151 -3.54 4.47 -4.60
CA LYS A 151 -3.37 5.76 -5.31
C LYS A 151 -1.91 6.01 -5.69
N LEU A 152 -0.97 5.70 -4.80
CA LEU A 152 0.47 5.77 -5.07
C LEU A 152 0.85 4.87 -6.25
N LEU A 153 0.45 3.59 -6.22
CA LEU A 153 0.74 2.66 -7.30
C LEU A 153 0.07 3.07 -8.62
N ALA A 154 -1.15 3.61 -8.56
CA ALA A 154 -1.83 4.14 -9.73
C ALA A 154 -1.00 5.27 -10.39
N ARG A 155 -0.57 6.27 -9.60
CA ARG A 155 0.20 7.42 -10.11
C ARG A 155 1.62 7.07 -10.55
N CYS A 156 2.30 6.18 -9.85
CA CYS A 156 3.71 5.88 -10.15
C CYS A 156 3.86 4.78 -11.21
N VAL A 157 2.98 3.79 -11.23
CA VAL A 157 3.15 2.57 -12.04
C VAL A 157 2.11 2.48 -13.15
N VAL A 158 0.83 2.70 -12.84
CA VAL A 158 -0.24 2.51 -13.84
C VAL A 158 -0.22 3.65 -14.85
N ASP A 159 -0.17 4.91 -14.39
CA ASP A 159 -0.14 6.09 -15.25
C ASP A 159 1.12 6.08 -16.15
N THR A 160 2.27 5.67 -15.62
CA THR A 160 3.51 5.55 -16.41
C THR A 160 3.43 4.42 -17.43
N SER A 161 2.92 3.25 -17.05
CA SER A 161 2.69 2.13 -17.98
C SER A 161 1.70 2.49 -19.09
N TYR A 162 0.70 3.33 -18.78
CA TYR A 162 -0.25 3.86 -19.75
C TYR A 162 0.44 4.78 -20.75
N GLN A 163 1.26 5.72 -20.27
CA GLN A 163 2.05 6.61 -21.12
C GLN A 163 3.04 5.84 -22.01
N MET A 164 3.58 4.73 -21.53
CA MET A 164 4.44 3.83 -22.31
C MET A 164 3.68 2.95 -23.30
N GLY A 165 2.34 2.98 -23.31
CA GLY A 165 1.51 2.15 -24.20
C GLY A 165 1.47 0.66 -23.84
N ILE A 166 1.94 0.27 -22.65
CA ILE A 166 2.04 -1.13 -22.21
C ILE A 166 0.66 -1.73 -21.91
N LEU A 167 -0.29 -0.89 -21.48
CA LEU A 167 -1.61 -1.31 -21.00
C LEU A 167 -2.61 -1.64 -22.12
N GLY A 168 -2.25 -1.45 -23.40
CA GLY A 168 -3.16 -1.69 -24.53
C GLY A 168 -4.30 -0.67 -24.61
N ASN A 169 -5.47 -1.11 -25.08
CA ASN A 169 -6.64 -0.23 -25.24
C ASN A 169 -7.25 0.16 -23.89
N PRO A 170 -7.24 1.45 -23.49
CA PRO A 170 -7.78 1.88 -22.21
C PRO A 170 -9.29 1.65 -22.06
N ASN A 171 -10.02 1.60 -23.18
CA ASN A 171 -11.46 1.39 -23.19
C ASN A 171 -11.86 -0.06 -22.87
N GLU A 172 -10.93 -1.01 -22.98
CA GLU A 172 -11.14 -2.42 -22.68
C GLU A 172 -10.64 -2.80 -21.27
N LEU A 173 -9.94 -1.88 -20.59
CA LEU A 173 -9.44 -2.11 -19.23
C LEU A 173 -10.57 -2.00 -18.20
N SER A 174 -10.91 -3.13 -17.59
CA SER A 174 -11.77 -3.12 -16.40
C SER A 174 -10.98 -2.59 -15.19
N MET A 175 -11.12 -1.30 -14.89
CA MET A 175 -10.50 -0.71 -13.70
C MET A 175 -11.27 -1.09 -12.44
N ALA A 176 -10.66 -1.88 -11.57
CA ALA A 176 -11.15 -2.12 -10.21
C ALA A 176 -10.71 -0.98 -9.27
N HIS A 177 -11.17 0.25 -9.52
CA HIS A 177 -11.03 1.34 -8.55
C HIS A 177 -12.37 1.59 -7.89
N LYS A 178 -12.43 1.46 -6.56
CA LYS A 178 -13.62 1.89 -5.83
C LYS A 178 -13.69 3.41 -5.87
N CYS A 179 -14.75 3.92 -6.48
CA CYS A 179 -15.15 5.31 -6.43
C CYS A 179 -15.29 5.72 -4.94
N SER A 180 -14.29 6.39 -4.40
CA SER A 180 -14.43 7.21 -3.20
C SER A 180 -14.25 8.64 -3.65
N ASP A 181 -15.29 9.20 -4.26
CA ASP A 181 -15.62 10.63 -4.25
C ASP A 181 -17.01 10.73 -4.87
N ASN A 182 -18.03 10.45 -4.05
CA ASN A 182 -19.34 11.02 -4.30
C ASN A 182 -19.32 12.35 -3.53
N PRO A 183 -19.10 13.51 -4.17
CA PRO A 183 -19.42 14.77 -3.51
C PRO A 183 -20.94 14.72 -3.32
N LEU A 184 -21.35 14.63 -2.05
CA LEU A 184 -22.75 14.78 -1.69
C LEU A 184 -23.27 16.09 -2.30
N ARG A 185 -24.48 16.00 -2.86
CA ARG A 185 -25.48 17.06 -3.05
C ARG A 185 -25.12 18.43 -2.48
#